data_AF-A0A9Q0Z6Y3-F1
#
_entry.id   AF-A0A9Q0Z6Y3-F1
#
_cell.length_a   1.000
_cell.length_b   1.000
_cell.length_c   1.000
_cell.angle_alpha   90.00
_cell.angle_beta   90.00
_cell.angle_gamma   90.00
#
_symmetry.space_group_name_H-M   'P 1'
#
loop_
_entity.id
_entity.type
_entity.pdbx_description
1 polymer ?
#
loop_
_entity_poly.entity_id
_entity_poly.type
_entity_poly.pdbx_seq_one_letter_code
_entity_poly.pdbx_strand_id
1 'polypeptide(L)'
;MGASSEQNQDGSDEQQKRSEIYTYEAPWHIYAMNWSVRRDKKYRLAIASLLEQYPNRVEIVQLDDSNGEIRSDPNLSFEHPYPPTKTIFIPDRECQKPDLLATSSDFLRVWRINDDQPRVELKSLLNGNKNSEFCGPLTSFDWNEAEPRRIGTSSIDTTCTIWDIEKETVDTQLIAHDKEVYDIAWGGVGVFASVSADGIG
;
A
#
# COMPACT_ATOMS: atom_id res chain seq x y z
N MET A 1 -67.09 -5.85 -27.48
CA MET A 1 -66.33 -4.94 -28.38
C MET A 1 -65.93 -3.75 -27.52
N GLY A 2 -64.69 -3.37 -27.26
CA GLY A 2 -63.35 -3.85 -27.60
C GLY A 2 -62.36 -2.78 -27.06
N ALA A 3 -61.16 -3.22 -26.63
CA ALA A 3 -59.84 -2.55 -26.61
C ALA A 3 -59.68 -1.12 -26.03
N SER A 4 -58.55 -0.65 -25.47
CA SER A 4 -57.27 -1.16 -24.92
C SER A 4 -56.49 0.10 -24.43
N SER A 5 -55.65 -0.05 -23.39
CA SER A 5 -54.37 0.67 -23.07
C SER A 5 -54.22 2.18 -23.34
N GLU A 6 -53.67 2.98 -22.41
CA GLU A 6 -52.21 3.09 -22.25
C GLU A 6 -51.75 3.36 -20.80
N GLN A 7 -50.64 2.71 -20.46
CA GLN A 7 -49.83 2.87 -19.26
C GLN A 7 -49.12 4.22 -19.26
N ASN A 8 -48.95 4.82 -18.08
CA ASN A 8 -47.73 5.57 -17.79
C ASN A 8 -47.09 4.95 -16.54
N GLN A 9 -46.15 4.05 -16.80
CA GLN A 9 -45.06 3.75 -15.90
C GLN A 9 -44.10 4.93 -15.93
N ASP A 10 -43.82 5.52 -14.79
CA ASP A 10 -42.50 6.13 -14.56
C ASP A 10 -42.14 5.87 -13.10
N GLY A 11 -41.73 4.63 -12.85
CA GLY A 11 -40.98 4.26 -11.66
C GLY A 11 -39.52 4.56 -11.94
N SER A 12 -39.03 5.68 -11.44
CA SER A 12 -37.60 5.87 -11.25
C SER A 12 -37.26 5.34 -9.86
N ASP A 13 -36.77 4.10 -9.81
CA ASP A 13 -36.11 3.49 -8.66
C ASP A 13 -34.89 4.34 -8.27
N GLU A 14 -35.11 5.36 -7.43
CA GLU A 14 -34.05 5.89 -6.58
C GLU A 14 -33.75 4.84 -5.51
N GLN A 15 -32.96 3.84 -5.91
CA GLN A 15 -32.38 2.88 -4.98
C GLN A 15 -31.45 3.68 -4.05
N GLN A 16 -32.01 4.10 -2.90
CA GLN A 16 -31.29 4.74 -1.81
C GLN A 16 -30.04 3.91 -1.53
N LYS A 17 -28.86 4.45 -1.89
CA LYS A 17 -27.57 3.85 -1.54
C LYS A 17 -27.46 3.82 -0.02
N ARG A 18 -27.85 2.69 0.56
CA ARG A 18 -27.72 2.44 1.99
C ARG A 18 -26.23 2.36 2.30
N SER A 19 -25.78 3.09 3.31
CA SER A 19 -24.42 2.96 3.82
C SER A 19 -24.24 1.56 4.43
N GLU A 20 -23.30 0.80 3.89
CA GLU A 20 -22.89 -0.50 4.43
C GLU A 20 -21.69 -0.28 5.36
N ILE A 21 -21.70 -0.95 6.52
CA ILE A 21 -20.59 -0.92 7.48
C ILE A 21 -20.05 -2.34 7.57
N TYR A 22 -18.76 -2.48 7.32
CA TYR A 22 -18.04 -3.73 7.48
C TYR A 22 -17.08 -3.63 8.66
N THR A 23 -16.96 -4.71 9.43
CA THR A 23 -16.11 -4.78 10.61
C THR A 23 -15.13 -5.94 10.48
N TYR A 24 -13.87 -5.69 10.80
CA TYR A 24 -12.83 -6.70 10.96
C TYR A 24 -12.02 -6.36 12.21
N GLU A 25 -11.81 -7.33 13.09
CA GLU A 25 -11.01 -7.19 14.31
C GLU A 25 -9.66 -7.90 14.11
N ALA A 26 -8.58 -7.12 14.02
CA ALA A 26 -7.23 -7.67 13.96
C ALA A 26 -6.82 -8.25 15.33
N PRO A 27 -6.06 -9.36 15.37
CA PRO A 27 -5.60 -9.97 16.62
C PRO A 27 -4.47 -9.17 17.31
N TRP A 28 -4.05 -8.05 16.73
CA TRP A 28 -2.96 -7.19 17.18
C TRP A 28 -3.24 -5.71 16.85
N HIS A 29 -2.49 -4.80 17.45
CA HIS A 29 -2.58 -3.37 17.15
C HIS A 29 -2.09 -3.07 15.74
N ILE A 30 -2.87 -2.34 14.96
CA ILE A 30 -2.52 -1.98 13.59
C ILE A 30 -1.62 -0.74 13.60
N TYR A 31 -0.44 -0.86 12.99
CA TYR A 31 0.53 0.23 12.88
C TYR A 31 0.44 0.99 11.55
N ALA A 32 0.31 0.26 10.46
CA ALA A 32 0.17 0.80 9.11
C ALA A 32 -0.94 0.08 8.35
N MET A 33 -1.62 0.80 7.46
CA MET A 33 -2.67 0.24 6.63
C MET A 33 -2.80 1.01 5.31
N ASN A 34 -3.26 0.34 4.25
CA ASN A 34 -3.57 0.99 2.98
C ASN A 34 -4.58 0.21 2.15
N TRP A 35 -5.49 0.94 1.50
CA TRP A 35 -6.49 0.37 0.61
C TRP A 35 -5.89 0.09 -0.76
N SER A 36 -6.24 -1.07 -1.32
CA SER A 36 -5.94 -1.31 -2.72
C SER A 36 -6.85 -0.47 -3.61
N VAL A 37 -6.27 0.10 -4.66
CA VAL A 37 -7.00 0.90 -5.67
C VAL A 37 -7.46 0.07 -6.87
N ARG A 38 -7.08 -1.22 -6.93
CA ARG A 38 -7.40 -2.14 -8.02
C ARG A 38 -8.91 -2.36 -8.14
N ARG A 39 -9.45 -2.25 -9.36
CA ARG A 39 -10.91 -2.43 -9.60
C ARG A 39 -11.40 -3.86 -9.45
N ASP A 40 -10.54 -4.85 -9.67
CA ASP A 40 -10.86 -6.28 -9.55
C ASP A 40 -10.87 -6.78 -8.10
N LYS A 41 -10.47 -5.95 -7.13
CA LYS A 41 -10.37 -6.30 -5.71
C LYS A 41 -11.26 -5.39 -4.88
N LYS A 42 -12.47 -5.84 -4.55
CA LYS A 42 -13.41 -5.06 -3.74
C LYS A 42 -12.98 -5.01 -2.28
N TYR A 43 -13.00 -3.79 -1.71
CA TYR A 43 -12.75 -3.52 -0.29
C TYR A 43 -11.53 -4.25 0.27
N ARG A 44 -10.43 -4.25 -0.48
CA ARG A 44 -9.18 -4.88 -0.07
C ARG A 44 -8.28 -3.89 0.66
N LEU A 45 -7.86 -4.27 1.87
CA LEU A 45 -7.02 -3.48 2.76
C LEU A 45 -5.83 -4.33 3.20
N ALA A 46 -4.63 -3.77 3.14
CA ALA A 46 -3.47 -4.33 3.81
C ALA A 46 -3.37 -3.69 5.20
N ILE A 47 -3.13 -4.52 6.21
CA ILE A 47 -2.89 -4.10 7.58
C ILE A 47 -1.56 -4.68 8.05
N ALA A 48 -0.83 -3.92 8.86
CA ALA A 48 0.47 -4.29 9.40
C ALA A 48 0.50 -4.12 10.92
N SER A 49 1.11 -5.06 11.63
CA SER A 49 1.09 -5.11 13.08
C SER A 49 2.08 -4.16 13.75
N LEU A 50 1.77 -3.78 14.99
CA LEU A 50 2.69 -3.25 15.98
C LEU A 50 2.89 -4.30 17.08
N LEU A 51 3.89 -5.16 16.92
CA LEU A 51 4.29 -6.13 17.93
C LEU A 51 5.64 -5.72 18.54
N GLU A 52 5.79 -5.94 19.84
CA GLU A 52 7.04 -5.69 20.56
C GLU A 52 8.16 -6.66 20.16
N GLN A 53 7.80 -7.84 19.66
CA GLN A 53 8.75 -8.83 19.20
C GLN A 53 9.29 -8.45 17.81
N TYR A 54 10.47 -8.99 17.48
CA TYR A 54 11.09 -8.83 16.16
C TYR A 54 10.16 -9.21 15.00
N PRO A 55 9.53 -10.41 14.98
CA PRO A 55 8.59 -10.77 13.92
C PRO A 55 7.29 -9.99 14.09
N ASN A 56 6.98 -9.19 13.06
CA ASN A 56 5.69 -8.56 12.86
C ASN A 56 4.93 -9.30 11.75
N ARG A 57 3.67 -8.91 11.53
CA ARG A 57 2.79 -9.55 10.55
C ARG A 57 2.16 -8.51 9.65
N VAL A 58 2.08 -8.84 8.37
CA VAL A 58 1.24 -8.12 7.40
C VAL A 58 0.16 -9.08 6.93
N GLU A 59 -1.05 -8.56 6.76
CA GLU A 59 -2.22 -9.33 6.39
C GLU A 59 -3.09 -8.52 5.42
N ILE A 60 -3.60 -9.19 4.40
CA ILE A 60 -4.56 -8.61 3.47
C ILE A 60 -5.95 -9.09 3.87
N VAL A 61 -6.81 -8.12 4.21
CA VAL A 61 -8.24 -8.34 4.47
C VAL A 61 -9.04 -7.86 3.27
N GLN A 62 -10.08 -8.60 2.89
CA GLN A 62 -10.91 -8.27 1.73
C GLN A 62 -12.34 -8.76 1.90
N LEU A 63 -13.25 -8.19 1.11
CA LEU A 63 -14.65 -8.64 1.11
C LEU A 63 -14.75 -10.03 0.52
N ASP A 64 -15.33 -10.94 1.28
CA ASP A 64 -15.77 -12.23 0.79
C ASP A 64 -17.20 -12.09 0.23
N ASP A 65 -17.31 -12.04 -1.10
CA ASP A 65 -18.59 -11.89 -1.81
C ASP A 65 -19.59 -13.03 -1.47
N SER A 66 -19.15 -14.16 -0.91
CA SER A 66 -20.03 -15.29 -0.57
C SER A 66 -20.88 -15.07 0.69
N ASN A 67 -20.36 -14.32 1.66
CA ASN A 67 -21.02 -14.05 2.94
C ASN A 67 -21.17 -12.56 3.24
N GLY A 68 -20.56 -11.68 2.45
CA GLY A 68 -20.65 -10.24 2.63
C GLY A 68 -19.84 -9.71 3.81
N GLU A 69 -18.83 -10.45 4.29
CA GLU A 69 -17.98 -10.03 5.41
C GLU A 69 -16.56 -9.71 4.94
N ILE A 70 -15.88 -8.81 5.64
CA ILE A 70 -14.44 -8.59 5.46
C ILE A 70 -13.70 -9.67 6.25
N ARG A 71 -12.87 -10.44 5.56
CA ARG A 71 -12.09 -11.53 6.16
C ARG A 71 -10.64 -11.44 5.73
N SER A 72 -9.76 -11.99 6.55
CA SER A 72 -8.40 -12.26 6.12
C SER A 72 -8.28 -13.65 5.51
N ASP A 73 -7.38 -13.78 4.54
CA ASP A 73 -6.92 -15.07 4.04
C ASP A 73 -5.56 -15.39 4.70
N PRO A 74 -5.41 -16.51 5.42
CA PRO A 74 -4.13 -16.93 6.00
C PRO A 74 -2.98 -17.01 4.98
N ASN A 75 -3.30 -17.31 3.71
CA ASN A 75 -2.31 -17.39 2.64
C ASN A 75 -1.89 -16.00 2.11
N LEU A 76 -2.71 -14.97 2.40
CA LEU A 76 -2.41 -13.56 2.16
C LEU A 76 -1.85 -12.85 3.40
N SER A 77 -1.25 -13.63 4.31
CA SER A 77 -0.54 -13.11 5.45
C SER A 77 0.88 -13.65 5.52
N PHE A 78 1.80 -12.79 5.95
CA PHE A 78 3.23 -13.08 5.96
C PHE A 78 3.92 -12.35 7.12
N GLU A 79 5.07 -12.90 7.53
CA GLU A 79 5.93 -12.29 8.54
C GLU A 79 6.71 -11.12 7.95
N HIS A 80 6.94 -10.11 8.78
CA HIS A 80 7.69 -8.91 8.44
C HIS A 80 8.73 -8.62 9.52
N PRO A 81 9.99 -8.32 9.14
CA PRO A 81 10.98 -7.83 10.09
C PRO A 81 10.59 -6.45 10.62
N TYR A 82 10.37 -6.33 11.93
CA TYR A 82 9.92 -5.10 12.59
C TYR A 82 8.54 -4.59 12.14
N PRO A 83 7.89 -3.71 12.91
CA PRO A 83 6.65 -3.07 12.51
C PRO A 83 6.86 -2.23 11.23
N PRO A 84 6.08 -2.45 10.15
CA PRO A 84 6.17 -1.62 8.96
C PRO A 84 5.76 -0.17 9.25
N THR A 85 6.65 0.80 9.03
CA THR A 85 6.34 2.23 9.21
C THR A 85 5.30 2.72 8.21
N LYS A 86 5.23 2.09 7.04
CA LYS A 86 4.20 2.33 6.03
C LYS A 86 3.99 1.07 5.19
N THR A 87 2.80 0.97 4.61
CA THR A 87 2.37 -0.13 3.73
C THR A 87 1.52 0.49 2.63
N ILE A 88 1.82 0.28 1.35
CA ILE A 88 1.07 0.89 0.24
C ILE A 88 1.01 -0.06 -0.96
N PHE A 89 -0.19 -0.32 -1.48
CA PHE A 89 -0.37 -1.04 -2.73
C PHE A 89 0.13 -0.21 -3.92
N ILE A 90 0.57 -0.88 -4.98
CA ILE A 90 0.87 -0.22 -6.24
C ILE A 90 -0.34 0.60 -6.72
N PRO A 91 -0.15 1.87 -7.17
CA PRO A 91 -1.24 2.73 -7.64
C PRO A 91 -1.67 2.34 -9.07
N ASP A 92 -2.22 1.14 -9.24
CA ASP A 92 -2.62 0.60 -10.53
C ASP A 92 -4.10 0.22 -10.55
N ARG A 93 -4.97 1.22 -10.77
CA ARG A 93 -6.43 1.04 -10.72
C ARG A 93 -6.98 0.11 -11.81
N GLU A 94 -6.37 0.13 -12.99
CA GLU A 94 -6.81 -0.64 -14.17
C GLU A 94 -6.13 -2.02 -14.27
N CYS A 95 -5.38 -2.43 -13.25
CA CYS A 95 -4.81 -3.78 -13.11
C CYS A 95 -3.91 -4.18 -14.29
N GLN A 96 -3.12 -3.23 -14.81
CA GLN A 96 -2.19 -3.42 -15.92
C GLN A 96 -0.81 -3.92 -15.46
N LYS A 97 -0.52 -3.86 -14.17
CA LYS A 97 0.75 -4.26 -13.55
C LYS A 97 0.54 -5.45 -12.63
N PRO A 98 1.63 -6.19 -12.31
CA PRO A 98 1.60 -7.18 -11.24
C PRO A 98 1.04 -6.56 -9.97
N ASP A 99 0.30 -7.35 -9.20
CA ASP A 99 -0.25 -6.89 -7.94
C ASP A 99 0.87 -6.82 -6.89
N LEU A 100 1.28 -5.59 -6.56
CA LEU A 100 2.39 -5.33 -5.67
C LEU A 100 1.94 -4.58 -4.42
N LEU A 101 2.56 -4.94 -3.30
CA LEU A 101 2.46 -4.26 -2.02
C LEU A 101 3.86 -3.87 -1.60
N ALA A 102 4.09 -2.60 -1.28
CA ALA A 102 5.35 -2.15 -0.70
C ALA A 102 5.21 -1.95 0.81
N THR A 103 6.28 -2.21 1.56
CA THR A 103 6.38 -1.95 2.99
C THR A 103 7.73 -1.33 3.34
N SER A 104 7.77 -0.46 4.36
CA SER A 104 9.00 0.15 4.87
C SER A 104 9.30 -0.25 6.31
N SER A 105 10.57 -0.49 6.62
CA SER A 105 11.11 -0.69 7.97
C SER A 105 12.62 -0.40 7.94
N ASP A 106 13.46 -1.33 8.34
CA ASP A 106 14.91 -1.36 8.01
C ASP A 106 15.21 -1.22 6.51
N PHE A 107 14.36 -1.81 5.64
CA PHE A 107 14.50 -1.73 4.18
C PHE A 107 13.15 -1.55 3.50
N LEU A 108 13.18 -1.09 2.25
CA LEU A 108 12.01 -1.11 1.39
C LEU A 108 11.84 -2.52 0.84
N ARG A 109 10.70 -3.14 1.11
CA ARG A 109 10.34 -4.47 0.61
C ARG A 109 9.18 -4.33 -0.37
N VAL A 110 9.29 -5.04 -1.49
CA VAL A 110 8.22 -5.18 -2.47
C VAL A 110 7.75 -6.62 -2.44
N TRP A 111 6.46 -6.80 -2.21
CA TRP A 111 5.77 -8.09 -2.13
C TRP A 111 4.89 -8.25 -3.35
N ARG A 112 4.88 -9.43 -3.96
CA ARG A 112 3.97 -9.80 -5.04
C ARG A 112 2.82 -10.62 -4.45
N ILE A 113 1.59 -10.21 -4.78
CA ILE A 113 0.38 -10.96 -4.46
C ILE A 113 0.00 -11.73 -5.72
N ASN A 114 -0.07 -13.05 -5.61
CA ASN A 114 -0.44 -13.89 -6.74
C ASN A 114 -1.97 -14.06 -6.78
N ASP A 115 -2.56 -13.86 -7.97
CA ASP A 115 -4.00 -14.01 -8.20
C ASP A 115 -4.38 -15.48 -8.45
N ASP A 116 -3.51 -16.26 -9.11
CA ASP A 116 -3.77 -17.66 -9.47
C ASP A 116 -3.76 -18.60 -8.26
N GLN A 117 -2.90 -18.28 -7.28
CA GLN A 117 -2.80 -18.96 -5.99
C GLN A 117 -2.68 -17.86 -4.95
N PRO A 118 -3.54 -17.81 -3.92
CA PRO A 118 -3.62 -16.68 -3.00
C PRO A 118 -2.40 -16.64 -2.09
N ARG A 119 -1.21 -16.31 -2.60
CA ARG A 119 0.05 -16.32 -1.86
C ARG A 119 0.77 -15.01 -2.06
N VAL A 120 1.36 -14.52 -0.97
CA VAL A 120 2.27 -13.38 -1.00
C VAL A 120 3.71 -13.86 -1.00
N GLU A 121 4.53 -13.31 -1.88
CA GLU A 121 5.94 -13.62 -2.00
C GLU A 121 6.78 -12.34 -1.97
N LEU A 122 7.91 -12.39 -1.28
CA LEU A 122 8.89 -11.30 -1.33
C LEU A 122 9.46 -11.25 -2.75
N LYS A 123 9.17 -10.16 -3.47
CA LYS A 123 9.71 -9.91 -4.82
C LYS A 123 11.12 -9.31 -4.71
N SER A 124 11.25 -8.24 -3.93
CA SER A 124 12.49 -7.45 -3.88
C SER A 124 12.73 -6.92 -2.47
N LEU A 125 13.99 -7.00 -2.01
CA LEU A 125 14.50 -6.31 -0.83
C LEU A 125 15.46 -5.23 -1.30
N LEU A 126 15.01 -3.97 -1.27
CA LEU A 126 15.75 -2.86 -1.85
C LEU A 126 16.70 -2.27 -0.81
N ASN A 127 17.98 -2.58 -0.98
CA ASN A 127 19.08 -2.07 -0.18
C ASN A 127 20.13 -1.42 -1.10
N GLY A 128 20.29 -0.11 -0.95
CA GLY A 128 21.07 0.75 -1.84
C GLY A 128 22.56 0.72 -1.51
N ASN A 129 22.91 0.23 -0.32
CA ASN A 129 24.29 0.16 0.15
C ASN A 129 24.65 -1.28 0.51
N LYS A 130 25.11 -2.04 -0.49
CA LYS A 130 25.69 -3.38 -0.24
C LYS A 130 27.01 -3.33 0.55
N ASN A 131 27.61 -2.14 0.70
CA ASN A 131 28.95 -1.94 1.27
C ASN A 131 29.00 -1.03 2.52
N SER A 132 27.91 -0.38 2.94
CA SER A 132 27.85 0.29 4.24
C SER A 132 27.08 -0.58 5.22
N GLU A 133 27.66 -0.83 6.39
CA GLU A 133 27.04 -1.62 7.46
C GLU A 133 25.88 -0.88 8.14
N PHE A 134 25.52 0.33 7.68
CA PHE A 134 24.47 1.13 8.28
C PHE A 134 23.76 2.01 7.25
N CYS A 135 22.45 1.80 7.13
CA CYS A 135 21.46 2.68 6.51
C CYS A 135 20.40 2.92 7.59
N GLY A 136 19.96 4.17 7.79
CA GLY A 136 18.93 4.45 8.79
C GLY A 136 17.63 3.72 8.44
N PRO A 137 16.82 3.30 9.43
CA PRO A 137 15.49 2.79 9.17
C PRO A 137 14.65 3.81 8.40
N LEU A 138 13.83 3.30 7.50
CA LEU A 138 12.91 4.07 6.69
C LEU A 138 11.73 4.54 7.53
N THR A 139 11.49 5.85 7.50
CA THR A 139 10.39 6.51 8.21
C THR A 139 9.11 6.48 7.39
N SER A 140 9.22 6.56 6.06
CA SER A 140 8.09 6.57 5.14
C SER A 140 8.54 6.22 3.72
N PHE A 141 7.57 6.05 2.84
CA PHE A 141 7.78 5.98 1.40
C PHE A 141 6.52 6.41 0.65
N ASP A 142 6.64 6.65 -0.65
CA ASP A 142 5.49 6.85 -1.51
C ASP A 142 5.76 6.35 -2.94
N TRP A 143 4.70 5.93 -3.63
CA TRP A 143 4.75 5.50 -5.02
C TRP A 143 4.61 6.69 -5.95
N ASN A 144 5.38 6.71 -7.03
CA ASN A 144 5.11 7.67 -8.09
C ASN A 144 3.91 7.20 -8.91
N GLU A 145 2.75 7.86 -8.77
CA GLU A 145 1.54 7.49 -9.51
C GLU A 145 1.71 7.58 -11.05
N ALA A 146 2.51 8.52 -11.54
CA ALA A 146 2.76 8.69 -12.98
C ALA A 146 3.75 7.65 -13.52
N GLU A 147 4.70 7.20 -12.70
CA GLU A 147 5.65 6.14 -13.01
C GLU A 147 5.68 5.07 -11.91
N PRO A 148 4.69 4.15 -11.81
CA PRO A 148 4.59 3.19 -10.70
C PRO A 148 5.73 2.17 -10.59
N ARG A 149 6.75 2.23 -11.45
CA ARG A 149 8.03 1.52 -11.24
C ARG A 149 8.93 2.24 -10.23
N ARG A 150 8.58 3.46 -9.82
CA ARG A 150 9.38 4.30 -8.92
C ARG A 150 8.74 4.44 -7.55
N ILE A 151 9.59 4.28 -6.54
CA ILE A 151 9.25 4.55 -5.14
C ILE A 151 10.27 5.53 -4.57
N GLY A 152 9.80 6.51 -3.82
CA GLY A 152 10.66 7.38 -3.01
C GLY A 152 10.57 6.96 -1.55
N THR A 153 11.69 6.86 -0.85
CA THR A 153 11.75 6.53 0.59
C THR A 153 12.39 7.67 1.37
N SER A 154 11.95 7.92 2.60
CA SER A 154 12.60 8.81 3.56
C SER A 154 13.21 8.02 4.72
N SER A 155 14.28 8.54 5.30
CA SER A 155 15.02 7.87 6.38
C SER A 155 15.42 8.84 7.48
N ILE A 156 15.65 8.31 8.68
CA ILE A 156 16.26 9.07 9.78
C ILE A 156 17.72 9.44 9.50
N ASP A 157 18.37 8.82 8.51
CA ASP A 157 19.74 9.16 8.11
C ASP A 157 19.85 10.45 7.26
N THR A 158 18.80 11.28 7.26
CA THR A 158 18.69 12.56 6.55
C THR A 158 18.47 12.44 5.03
N THR A 159 18.38 11.22 4.50
CA THR A 159 18.28 11.01 3.04
C THR A 159 16.87 10.70 2.54
N CYS A 160 16.62 11.10 1.30
CA CYS A 160 15.57 10.55 0.44
C CYS A 160 16.21 9.70 -0.66
N THR A 161 15.67 8.51 -0.89
CA THR A 161 16.16 7.59 -1.93
C THR A 161 15.04 7.26 -2.91
N ILE A 162 15.33 7.42 -4.20
CA ILE A 162 14.44 7.08 -5.31
C ILE A 162 14.90 5.75 -5.90
N TRP A 163 13.98 4.81 -5.97
CA TRP A 163 14.21 3.43 -6.41
C TRP A 163 13.51 3.15 -7.72
N ASP A 164 14.16 2.39 -8.59
CA ASP A 164 13.51 1.67 -9.69
C ASP A 164 13.27 0.22 -9.25
N ILE A 165 12.01 -0.14 -9.00
CA ILE A 165 11.62 -1.46 -8.46
C ILE A 165 11.56 -2.58 -9.50
N GLU A 166 11.70 -2.25 -10.79
CA GLU A 166 11.81 -3.22 -11.87
C GLU A 166 13.27 -3.61 -12.09
N LYS A 167 14.18 -2.65 -11.96
CA LYS A 167 15.62 -2.87 -12.04
C LYS A 167 16.25 -3.25 -10.72
N GLU A 168 15.54 -3.03 -9.61
CA GLU A 168 16.02 -3.22 -8.25
C GLU A 168 17.28 -2.39 -7.94
N THR A 169 17.29 -1.15 -8.42
CA THR A 169 18.42 -0.22 -8.29
C THR A 169 18.00 1.12 -7.69
N VAL A 170 18.96 1.80 -7.07
CA VAL A 170 18.82 3.22 -6.70
C VAL A 170 18.95 4.06 -7.97
N ASP A 171 17.90 4.80 -8.31
CA ASP A 171 17.93 5.80 -9.38
C ASP A 171 18.67 7.06 -8.90
N THR A 172 18.38 7.52 -7.68
CA THR A 172 18.99 8.71 -7.07
C THR A 172 18.88 8.63 -5.56
N GLN A 173 19.92 9.07 -4.84
CA GLN A 173 19.88 9.29 -3.40
C GLN A 173 20.33 10.71 -3.11
N LEU A 174 19.59 11.41 -2.25
CA LEU A 174 19.82 12.81 -1.91
C LEU A 174 19.83 12.97 -0.40
N ILE A 175 20.77 13.75 0.12
CA ILE A 175 20.65 14.32 1.47
C ILE A 175 19.58 15.40 1.36
N ALA A 176 18.39 15.11 1.88
CA ALA A 176 17.22 15.94 1.68
C ALA A 176 17.16 17.09 2.70
N HIS A 177 17.66 16.83 3.91
CA HIS A 177 17.56 17.71 5.08
C HIS A 177 18.82 17.58 5.94
N ASP A 178 18.98 18.46 6.94
CA ASP A 178 20.10 18.39 7.90
C ASP A 178 19.77 17.49 9.11
N LYS A 179 18.53 16.99 9.19
CA LYS A 179 18.03 16.10 10.24
C LYS A 179 17.14 14.98 9.68
N GLU A 180 16.60 14.16 10.57
CA GLU A 180 15.75 13.02 10.23
C GLU A 180 14.60 13.44 9.31
N VAL A 181 14.41 12.72 8.21
CA VAL A 181 13.28 12.95 7.30
C VAL A 181 12.13 12.07 7.76
N TYR A 182 10.96 12.65 8.01
CA TYR A 182 9.82 11.92 8.57
C TYR A 182 8.84 11.41 7.51
N ASP A 183 8.66 12.15 6.42
CA ASP A 183 7.74 11.75 5.36
C ASP A 183 8.24 12.18 3.98
N ILE A 184 7.75 11.50 2.96
CA ILE A 184 7.93 11.81 1.54
C ILE A 184 6.62 11.56 0.82
N ALA A 185 6.26 12.46 -0.10
CA ALA A 185 5.06 12.33 -0.93
C ALA A 185 5.36 12.76 -2.37
N TRP A 186 4.96 11.95 -3.34
CA TRP A 186 5.05 12.31 -4.75
C TRP A 186 3.96 13.33 -5.12
N GLY A 187 4.37 14.37 -5.85
CA GLY A 187 3.47 15.41 -6.35
C GLY A 187 3.23 15.36 -7.86
N GLY A 188 3.85 14.41 -8.57
CA GLY A 188 3.73 14.24 -10.02
C GLY A 188 5.00 13.70 -10.68
N VAL A 189 5.12 13.94 -11.98
CA VAL A 189 6.28 13.48 -12.76
C VAL A 189 7.54 14.19 -12.27
N GLY A 190 8.45 13.43 -11.67
CA GLY A 190 9.76 13.91 -11.23
C GLY A 190 9.75 14.88 -10.04
N VAL A 191 8.63 15.06 -9.34
CA VAL A 191 8.51 15.99 -8.21
C VAL A 191 7.96 15.26 -6.99
N PHE A 192 8.61 15.46 -5.84
CA PHE A 192 8.16 15.01 -4.53
C PHE A 192 8.42 16.10 -3.48
N ALA A 193 7.75 16.01 -2.34
CA ALA A 193 8.00 16.82 -1.15
C ALA A 193 8.45 15.93 0.01
N SER A 194 9.20 16.48 0.95
CA SER A 194 9.63 15.78 2.17
C SER A 194 9.67 16.73 3.35
N VAL A 195 9.43 16.20 4.56
CA VAL A 195 9.40 16.98 5.81
C VAL A 195 10.39 16.42 6.83
N SER A 196 11.01 17.29 7.63
CA SER A 196 12.09 16.91 8.56
C SER A 196 11.97 17.56 9.95
N ALA A 197 12.74 17.03 10.90
CA ALA A 197 12.93 17.56 12.24
C ALA A 197 13.71 18.89 12.30
N ASP A 198 14.28 19.35 11.19
CA ASP A 198 15.00 20.63 11.10
C ASP A 198 14.07 21.85 11.04
N GLY A 199 12.75 21.61 10.91
CA GLY A 199 11.73 22.66 10.84
C GLY A 199 11.47 23.16 9.42
N ILE A 200 11.98 22.47 8.40
CA ILE A 200 11.75 22.77 6.99
C ILE A 200 10.89 21.65 6.37
N GLY A 201 9.93 22.04 5.52
CA GLY A 201 9.05 21.16 4.76
C GLY A 201 8.68 21.78 3.42
#